data_AF-A0A8E2F2U3-F1
#
_entry.id   AF-A0A8E2F2U3-F1
#
_cell.length_a   1.000
_cell.length_b   1.000
_cell.length_c   1.000
_cell.angle_alpha   90.00
_cell.angle_beta   90.00
_cell.angle_gamma   90.00
#
_symmetry.space_group_name_H-M   'P 1'
#
loop_
_entity.id
_entity.type
_entity.pdbx_description
1 polymer ?
#
loop_
_entity_poly.entity_id
_entity_poly.type
_entity_poly.pdbx_seq_one_letter_code
_entity_poly.pdbx_strand_id
1 'polypeptide(L)'
;MPPALLIIDLQNDFVSPSGVLKDKHIPIAELLTHLSSACAIFKAHGWPIVAIRSEYLDTQIKPDSQKPVRYLSRPPGDKCRDVPTNDEHLSGTHTGKRKFCAPGSTGAAFPAAVQELVSAYGDTIITEGWFSAFTETELHAWVVEKQKSKPALCTSQVRVIRECMAATSPSLSQDAFQKIERCYGQVLGIDAIFSTAAASAAEPADPHRTLCWVSGSIPSWRVMLCLASGKLAYTRRRLHVVSTPKETRSAEFAAINPRCKTLVLIDEDGTVVIESMAILYYETTLQRFHESENLHNVFEDIELLCLPRWKETSNRERIVDAYRNTLAELAFWEGYLKTNEFVAGKVFSLADCAFYPCLAYLVHRGLDLDKEEFGMLKTYYERVEEMSCAIEALSVKYETVGKNLFLRIYEIAGGSSKE
;
A
#
# COMPACT_ATOMS: atom_id res chain seq x y z
N MET A 1 -12.97 6.56 -5.15
CA MET A 1 -12.37 7.39 -6.22
C MET A 1 -13.18 7.17 -7.49
N PRO A 2 -13.47 8.22 -8.28
CA PRO A 2 -14.18 8.04 -9.55
C PRO A 2 -13.29 7.22 -10.51
N PRO A 3 -13.81 6.12 -11.10
CA PRO A 3 -13.05 5.34 -12.08
C PRO A 3 -12.89 6.11 -13.39
N ALA A 4 -11.89 5.74 -14.19
CA ALA A 4 -11.75 6.18 -15.57
C ALA A 4 -11.94 4.97 -16.50
N LEU A 5 -12.64 5.15 -17.62
CA LEU A 5 -12.77 4.12 -18.66
C LEU A 5 -11.69 4.31 -19.72
N LEU A 6 -10.85 3.30 -19.90
CA LEU A 6 -9.84 3.26 -20.97
C LEU A 6 -10.35 2.37 -22.10
N ILE A 7 -10.40 2.90 -23.33
CA ILE A 7 -10.75 2.15 -24.55
C ILE A 7 -9.48 2.03 -25.40
N ILE A 8 -9.00 0.81 -25.66
CA ILE A 8 -7.67 0.56 -26.23
C ILE A 8 -7.78 -0.38 -27.43
N ASP A 9 -6.91 -0.23 -28.43
CA ASP A 9 -6.69 -1.17 -29.55
C ASP A 9 -7.91 -1.49 -30.44
N LEU A 10 -8.79 -0.52 -30.67
CA LEU A 10 -9.96 -0.67 -31.57
C LEU A 10 -9.73 -0.14 -32.99
N GLN A 11 -8.47 -0.08 -33.45
CA GLN A 11 -8.10 0.41 -34.77
C GLN A 11 -8.29 -0.65 -35.88
N ASN A 12 -8.45 -0.19 -37.12
CA ASN A 12 -8.77 -1.04 -38.29
C ASN A 12 -7.84 -2.26 -38.43
N ASP A 13 -6.56 -2.15 -38.08
CA ASP A 13 -5.64 -3.28 -38.19
C ASP A 13 -5.99 -4.49 -37.32
N PHE A 14 -6.70 -4.26 -36.22
CA PHE A 14 -7.16 -5.29 -35.29
C PHE A 14 -8.57 -5.78 -35.62
N VAL A 15 -9.45 -4.85 -36.03
CA VAL A 15 -10.90 -5.10 -36.02
C VAL A 15 -11.56 -5.12 -37.40
N SER A 16 -10.85 -4.67 -38.44
CA SER A 16 -11.40 -4.64 -39.79
C SER A 16 -10.92 -5.84 -40.61
N PRO A 17 -11.78 -6.44 -41.46
CA PRO A 17 -11.33 -7.44 -42.44
C PRO A 17 -10.34 -6.87 -43.46
N SER A 18 -10.31 -5.55 -43.65
CA SER A 18 -9.30 -4.87 -44.49
C SER A 18 -8.00 -4.55 -43.75
N GLY A 19 -7.93 -4.80 -42.45
CA GLY A 19 -6.76 -4.57 -41.62
C GLY A 19 -5.69 -5.67 -41.74
N VAL A 20 -4.60 -5.51 -41.00
CA VAL A 20 -3.45 -6.45 -41.02
C VAL A 20 -3.83 -7.88 -40.63
N LEU A 21 -4.82 -8.08 -39.74
CA LEU A 21 -5.26 -9.40 -39.31
C LEU A 21 -6.15 -10.15 -40.33
N LYS A 22 -6.72 -9.46 -41.33
CA LYS A 22 -7.56 -10.05 -42.39
C LYS A 22 -8.65 -10.97 -41.82
N ASP A 23 -8.67 -12.24 -42.19
CA ASP A 23 -9.65 -13.24 -41.73
C ASP A 23 -9.58 -13.53 -40.23
N LYS A 24 -8.52 -13.10 -39.54
CA LYS A 24 -8.35 -13.19 -38.08
C LYS A 24 -8.69 -11.89 -37.35
N HIS A 25 -9.30 -10.92 -38.01
CA HIS A 25 -9.76 -9.69 -37.35
C HIS A 25 -10.75 -10.01 -36.24
N ILE A 26 -10.84 -9.12 -35.26
CA ILE A 26 -11.79 -9.20 -34.17
C ILE A 26 -13.10 -8.53 -34.60
N PRO A 27 -14.23 -9.26 -34.71
CA PRO A 27 -15.51 -8.63 -35.01
C PRO A 27 -15.94 -7.71 -33.87
N ILE A 28 -16.24 -6.45 -34.16
CA ILE A 28 -16.53 -5.43 -33.14
C ILE A 28 -18.01 -5.19 -32.87
N ALA A 29 -18.93 -5.80 -33.60
CA ALA A 29 -20.36 -5.49 -33.46
C ALA A 29 -20.88 -5.76 -32.02
N GLU A 30 -20.56 -6.92 -31.46
CA GLU A 30 -20.91 -7.29 -30.09
C GLU A 30 -20.14 -6.42 -29.08
N LEU A 31 -18.84 -6.21 -29.33
CA LEU A 31 -17.98 -5.38 -28.50
C LEU A 31 -18.50 -3.94 -28.38
N LEU A 32 -18.91 -3.33 -29.49
CA LEU A 32 -19.46 -1.98 -29.54
C LEU A 32 -20.77 -1.86 -28.77
N THR A 33 -21.58 -2.92 -28.73
CA THR A 33 -22.83 -2.93 -27.95
C THR A 33 -22.54 -2.83 -26.45
N HIS A 34 -21.57 -3.62 -25.98
CA HIS A 34 -21.13 -3.59 -24.59
C HIS A 34 -20.38 -2.29 -24.24
N LEU A 35 -19.50 -1.82 -25.12
CA LEU A 35 -18.78 -0.55 -24.93
C LEU A 35 -19.73 0.65 -24.90
N SER A 36 -20.76 0.67 -25.75
CA SER A 36 -21.77 1.73 -25.73
C SER A 36 -22.51 1.78 -24.39
N SER A 37 -22.88 0.61 -23.86
CA SER A 37 -23.50 0.50 -22.54
C SER A 37 -22.57 1.01 -21.43
N ALA A 38 -21.30 0.60 -21.44
CA ALA A 38 -20.31 1.06 -20.47
C ALA A 38 -20.07 2.58 -20.56
N CYS A 39 -19.94 3.12 -21.78
CA CYS A 39 -19.74 4.55 -22.00
C CYS A 39 -20.95 5.37 -21.54
N ALA A 40 -22.17 4.89 -21.79
CA ALA A 40 -23.39 5.55 -21.32
C ALA A 40 -23.45 5.66 -19.80
N ILE A 41 -23.04 4.60 -19.09
CA ILE A 41 -22.93 4.61 -17.62
C ILE A 41 -21.90 5.66 -17.18
N PHE A 42 -20.68 5.58 -17.69
CA PHE A 42 -19.61 6.50 -17.29
C PHE A 42 -19.99 7.96 -17.56
N LYS A 43 -20.60 8.24 -18.71
CA LYS A 43 -21.11 9.57 -19.05
C LYS A 43 -22.23 10.04 -18.12
N ALA A 44 -23.17 9.15 -17.75
CA ALA A 44 -24.24 9.47 -16.80
C ALA A 44 -23.70 9.84 -15.41
N HIS A 45 -22.58 9.25 -14.99
CA HIS A 45 -21.90 9.57 -13.73
C HIS A 45 -20.91 10.74 -13.82
N GLY A 46 -20.70 11.31 -15.01
CA GLY A 46 -19.65 12.32 -15.23
C GLY A 46 -18.24 11.78 -15.00
N TRP A 47 -18.04 10.47 -15.17
CA TRP A 47 -16.74 9.83 -15.05
C TRP A 47 -15.96 9.89 -16.36
N PRO A 48 -14.63 10.03 -16.28
CA PRO A 48 -13.81 10.26 -17.45
C PRO A 48 -13.69 9.02 -18.36
N ILE A 49 -13.74 9.25 -19.67
CA ILE A 49 -13.61 8.23 -20.73
C ILE A 49 -12.50 8.67 -21.69
N VAL A 50 -11.47 7.83 -21.85
CA VAL A 50 -10.37 8.11 -22.78
C VAL A 50 -10.20 6.95 -23.76
N ALA A 51 -10.09 7.30 -25.03
CA ALA A 51 -9.69 6.37 -26.06
C ALA A 51 -8.17 6.45 -26.29
N ILE A 52 -7.55 5.31 -26.48
CA ILE A 52 -6.13 5.16 -26.75
C ILE A 52 -5.99 4.59 -28.16
N ARG A 53 -5.15 5.25 -28.95
CA ARG A 53 -4.83 4.89 -30.33
C ARG A 53 -3.34 4.64 -30.45
N SER A 54 -2.92 3.52 -31.00
CA SER A 54 -1.51 3.22 -31.21
C SER A 54 -1.01 3.75 -32.56
N GLU A 55 0.19 4.30 -32.60
CA GLU A 55 0.88 4.68 -33.83
C GLU A 55 2.35 4.24 -33.75
N TYR A 56 2.67 3.09 -34.33
CA TYR A 56 3.98 2.49 -34.22
C TYR A 56 4.92 3.03 -35.31
N LEU A 57 5.95 3.76 -34.90
CA LEU A 57 7.00 4.27 -35.81
C LEU A 57 7.87 3.14 -36.36
N ASP A 58 8.44 3.35 -37.56
CA ASP A 58 9.35 2.38 -38.17
C ASP A 58 10.63 2.26 -37.32
N THR A 59 10.85 1.07 -36.75
CA THR A 59 11.93 0.79 -35.79
C THR A 59 13.34 0.77 -36.41
N GLN A 60 13.48 1.18 -37.67
CA GLN A 60 14.80 1.42 -38.27
C GLN A 60 15.50 2.66 -37.71
N ILE A 61 14.77 3.56 -37.03
CA ILE A 61 15.37 4.64 -36.26
C ILE A 61 15.37 4.19 -34.80
N LYS A 62 16.49 3.60 -34.35
CA LYS A 62 16.76 3.57 -32.91
C LYS A 62 16.78 5.03 -32.45
N PRO A 63 15.92 5.44 -31.50
CA PRO A 63 16.07 6.76 -30.90
C PRO A 63 17.51 6.87 -30.41
N ASP A 64 18.13 8.02 -30.68
CA ASP A 64 19.49 8.34 -30.26
C ASP A 64 19.71 7.83 -28.83
N SER A 65 20.66 6.90 -28.67
CA SER A 65 20.79 5.98 -27.53
C SER A 65 21.17 6.66 -26.21
N GLN A 66 20.87 7.95 -26.07
CA GLN A 66 21.26 8.81 -24.96
C GLN A 66 20.15 9.05 -23.93
N LYS A 67 18.88 8.71 -24.21
CA LYS A 67 17.79 8.82 -23.21
C LYS A 67 17.17 7.46 -22.88
N PRO A 68 17.15 7.04 -21.60
CA PRO A 68 16.42 5.84 -21.21
C PRO A 68 14.92 6.09 -21.44
N VAL A 69 14.29 5.21 -22.21
CA VAL A 69 12.82 5.18 -22.37
C VAL A 69 12.18 5.06 -20.99
N ARG A 70 11.20 5.92 -20.71
CA ARG A 70 10.56 5.98 -19.39
C ARG A 70 9.51 4.88 -19.26
N TYR A 71 9.93 3.71 -18.82
CA TYR A 71 9.03 2.60 -18.52
C TYR A 71 8.39 2.75 -17.13
N LEU A 72 7.17 2.23 -16.97
CA LEU A 72 6.67 1.89 -15.64
C LEU A 72 7.51 0.73 -15.11
N SER A 73 8.19 0.93 -13.98
CA SER A 73 8.99 -0.12 -13.37
C SER A 73 8.11 -1.30 -12.96
N ARG A 74 8.57 -2.53 -13.21
CA ARG A 74 7.90 -3.73 -12.70
C ARG A 74 7.72 -3.60 -11.19
N PRO A 75 6.52 -3.85 -10.64
CA PRO A 75 6.34 -3.91 -9.20
C PRO A 75 7.32 -4.93 -8.60
N PRO A 76 8.08 -4.58 -7.54
CA PRO A 76 9.09 -5.47 -6.98
C PRO A 76 8.46 -6.78 -6.46
N GLY A 77 9.21 -7.89 -6.49
CA GLY A 77 8.84 -9.19 -5.90
C GLY A 77 8.41 -10.31 -6.86
N ASP A 78 8.34 -11.53 -6.33
CA ASP A 78 8.29 -12.77 -7.14
C ASP A 78 7.00 -12.98 -7.94
N LYS A 79 5.88 -12.33 -7.57
CA LYS A 79 4.60 -12.49 -8.27
C LYS A 79 4.66 -12.03 -9.73
N CYS A 80 5.49 -11.03 -10.00
CA CYS A 80 5.67 -10.47 -11.34
C CYS A 80 7.00 -10.91 -11.96
N ARG A 81 7.77 -11.81 -11.32
CA ARG A 81 9.08 -12.26 -11.82
C ARG A 81 8.96 -12.88 -13.21
N ASP A 82 7.92 -13.67 -13.41
CA ASP A 82 7.62 -14.35 -14.68
C ASP A 82 6.63 -13.56 -15.55
N VAL A 83 6.18 -12.39 -15.09
CA VAL A 83 5.33 -11.48 -15.86
C VAL A 83 6.24 -10.67 -16.77
N PRO A 84 6.19 -10.83 -18.09
CA PRO A 84 7.11 -10.14 -19.00
C PRO A 84 7.12 -8.64 -18.71
N THR A 85 8.30 -8.01 -18.59
CA THR A 85 8.37 -6.55 -18.69
C THR A 85 7.88 -6.18 -20.09
N ASN A 86 7.23 -5.02 -20.23
CA ASN A 86 6.70 -4.55 -21.51
C ASN A 86 7.80 -4.35 -22.58
N ASP A 87 9.06 -4.50 -22.17
CA ASP A 87 10.23 -4.04 -22.88
C ASP A 87 10.79 -5.10 -23.86
N GLU A 88 10.46 -6.40 -23.69
CA GLU A 88 11.14 -7.47 -24.44
C GLU A 88 10.24 -8.54 -25.09
N HIS A 89 8.96 -8.69 -24.72
CA HIS A 89 8.12 -9.80 -25.23
C HIS A 89 6.97 -9.39 -26.16
N LEU A 90 6.50 -8.14 -26.10
CA LEU A 90 5.37 -7.67 -26.90
C LEU A 90 5.80 -6.76 -28.06
N SER A 91 7.08 -6.36 -28.09
CA SER A 91 7.72 -5.67 -29.21
C SER A 91 7.63 -6.43 -30.53
N GLY A 92 7.61 -7.77 -30.48
CA GLY A 92 7.53 -8.64 -31.65
C GLY A 92 6.29 -8.43 -32.55
N THR A 93 5.21 -7.83 -32.03
CA THR A 93 3.97 -7.59 -32.81
C THR A 93 4.08 -6.40 -33.77
N HIS A 94 4.92 -5.41 -33.46
CA HIS A 94 5.15 -4.21 -34.29
C HIS A 94 6.59 -4.12 -34.85
N THR A 95 7.53 -4.93 -34.35
CA THR A 95 8.87 -5.12 -34.96
C THR A 95 8.90 -6.26 -35.99
N GLY A 96 7.78 -6.94 -36.21
CA GLY A 96 7.64 -8.02 -37.18
C GLY A 96 7.58 -7.51 -38.63
N LYS A 97 7.58 -8.43 -39.61
CA LYS A 97 7.43 -8.08 -41.04
C LYS A 97 6.11 -7.37 -41.37
N ARG A 98 5.09 -7.52 -40.53
CA ARG A 98 3.78 -6.88 -40.69
C ARG A 98 3.74 -5.66 -39.78
N LYS A 99 3.60 -4.48 -40.39
CA LYS A 99 3.49 -3.21 -39.67
C LYS A 99 2.04 -3.02 -39.23
N PHE A 100 1.82 -2.98 -37.92
CA PHE A 100 0.53 -2.61 -37.34
C PHE A 100 0.51 -1.10 -37.07
N CYS A 101 -0.66 -0.49 -37.24
CA CYS A 101 -0.96 0.89 -36.90
C CYS A 101 0.13 1.88 -37.35
N ALA A 102 0.57 1.77 -38.60
CA ALA A 102 1.56 2.70 -39.14
C ALA A 102 0.98 4.12 -39.18
N PRO A 103 1.71 5.16 -38.73
CA PRO A 103 1.23 6.54 -38.71
C PRO A 103 0.65 6.97 -40.06
N GLY A 104 -0.54 7.56 -40.05
CA GLY A 104 -1.26 8.01 -41.24
C GLY A 104 -1.85 6.90 -42.13
N SER A 105 -1.69 5.62 -41.79
CA SER A 105 -2.33 4.52 -42.51
C SER A 105 -3.82 4.39 -42.19
N THR A 106 -4.58 3.79 -43.11
CA THR A 106 -5.97 3.39 -42.83
C THR A 106 -6.07 2.42 -41.66
N GLY A 107 -5.06 1.56 -41.50
CA GLY A 107 -4.94 0.59 -40.42
C GLY A 107 -4.86 1.22 -39.03
N ALA A 108 -4.19 2.37 -38.92
CA ALA A 108 -4.06 3.14 -37.69
C ALA A 108 -5.30 3.98 -37.36
N ALA A 109 -6.26 4.14 -38.28
CA ALA A 109 -7.49 4.86 -37.98
C ALA A 109 -8.47 3.97 -37.20
N PHE A 110 -9.34 4.60 -36.40
CA PHE A 110 -10.53 3.93 -35.88
C PHE A 110 -11.51 3.67 -37.04
N PRO A 111 -12.20 2.50 -37.08
CA PRO A 111 -13.36 2.32 -37.93
C PRO A 111 -14.44 3.36 -37.62
N ALA A 112 -15.30 3.67 -38.59
CA ALA A 112 -16.35 4.70 -38.45
C ALA A 112 -17.20 4.52 -37.18
N ALA A 113 -17.63 3.29 -36.88
CA ALA A 113 -18.43 3.00 -35.69
C ALA A 113 -17.69 3.26 -34.36
N VAL A 114 -16.38 3.02 -34.31
CA VAL A 114 -15.57 3.33 -33.12
C VAL A 114 -15.34 4.84 -33.03
N GLN A 115 -15.11 5.51 -34.16
CA GLN A 115 -14.99 6.97 -34.22
C GLN A 115 -16.27 7.67 -33.73
N GLU A 116 -17.44 7.16 -34.11
CA GLU A 116 -18.74 7.63 -33.63
C GLU A 116 -18.89 7.45 -32.12
N LEU A 117 -18.55 6.27 -31.58
CA LEU A 117 -18.57 5.99 -30.14
C LEU A 117 -17.67 6.97 -29.37
N VAL A 118 -16.41 7.11 -29.80
CA VAL A 118 -15.43 7.99 -29.15
C VAL A 118 -15.85 9.45 -29.26
N SER A 119 -16.45 9.86 -30.38
CA SER A 119 -16.96 11.25 -30.52
C SER A 119 -18.20 11.50 -29.66
N ALA A 120 -19.02 10.48 -29.42
CA ALA A 120 -20.23 10.58 -28.61
C ALA A 120 -19.93 10.59 -27.10
N TYR A 121 -18.90 9.87 -26.65
CA TYR A 121 -18.66 9.63 -25.22
C TYR A 121 -17.25 10.00 -24.73
N GLY A 122 -16.23 9.99 -25.59
CA GLY A 122 -14.84 10.18 -25.18
C GLY A 122 -14.51 11.63 -24.85
N ASP A 123 -13.79 11.84 -23.75
CA ASP A 123 -13.26 13.14 -23.37
C ASP A 123 -12.01 13.51 -24.18
N THR A 124 -11.20 12.51 -24.52
CA THR A 124 -9.93 12.70 -25.24
C THR A 124 -9.48 11.44 -25.95
N ILE A 125 -8.60 11.61 -26.94
CA ILE A 125 -7.88 10.53 -27.62
C ILE A 125 -6.39 10.73 -27.33
N ILE A 126 -5.76 9.72 -26.74
CA ILE A 126 -4.32 9.69 -26.50
C ILE A 126 -3.67 8.78 -27.53
N THR A 127 -2.61 9.26 -28.18
CA THR A 127 -1.82 8.46 -29.10
C THR A 127 -0.62 7.85 -28.38
N GLU A 128 -0.47 6.53 -28.42
CA GLU A 128 0.68 5.81 -27.89
C GLU A 128 1.63 5.38 -29.02
N GLY A 129 2.94 5.47 -28.80
CA GLY A 129 3.95 4.96 -29.72
C GLY A 129 4.54 3.60 -29.32
N TRP A 130 4.12 3.10 -28.16
CA TRP A 130 4.66 1.92 -27.50
C TRP A 130 3.52 0.96 -27.14
N PHE A 131 3.86 -0.30 -26.91
CA PHE A 131 2.88 -1.31 -26.49
C PHE A 131 2.15 -0.96 -25.17
N SER A 132 2.77 -0.12 -24.32
CA SER A 132 2.09 0.40 -23.14
C SER A 132 1.51 1.78 -23.41
N ALA A 133 0.22 1.93 -23.14
CA ALA A 133 -0.45 3.22 -23.12
C ALA A 133 0.09 4.19 -22.07
N PHE A 134 0.92 3.72 -21.14
CA PHE A 134 1.56 4.54 -20.12
C PHE A 134 3.03 4.88 -20.43
N THR A 135 3.61 4.32 -21.50
CA THR A 135 5.00 4.57 -21.89
C THR A 135 5.04 5.77 -22.83
N GLU A 136 5.73 6.84 -22.41
CA GLU A 136 5.91 8.07 -23.18
C GLU A 136 4.59 8.72 -23.66
N THR A 137 3.53 8.60 -22.85
CA THR A 137 2.26 9.29 -23.08
C THR A 137 1.88 10.17 -21.89
N GLU A 138 0.93 11.07 -22.10
CA GLU A 138 0.31 11.87 -21.03
C GLU A 138 -0.78 11.11 -20.26
N LEU A 139 -1.00 9.80 -20.52
CA LEU A 139 -2.09 9.05 -19.91
C LEU A 139 -1.98 9.02 -18.38
N HIS A 140 -0.78 8.82 -17.84
CA HIS A 140 -0.58 8.82 -16.39
C HIS A 140 -0.91 10.20 -15.78
N ALA A 141 -0.44 11.28 -16.39
CA ALA A 141 -0.72 12.64 -15.93
C ALA A 141 -2.21 12.96 -16.01
N TRP A 142 -2.86 12.56 -17.10
CA TRP A 142 -4.29 12.74 -17.32
C TRP A 142 -5.14 11.99 -16.30
N VAL A 143 -4.82 10.72 -16.01
CA VAL A 143 -5.52 9.93 -14.99
C VAL A 143 -5.38 10.58 -13.61
N VAL A 144 -4.17 11.02 -13.25
CA VAL A 144 -3.90 11.72 -11.98
C VAL A 144 -4.69 13.02 -11.86
N GLU A 145 -4.73 13.82 -12.94
CA GLU A 145 -5.49 15.07 -12.99
C GLU A 145 -7.00 14.83 -12.80
N LYS A 146 -7.58 13.90 -13.58
CA LYS A 146 -9.02 13.63 -13.59
C LYS A 146 -9.52 12.92 -12.33
N GLN A 147 -8.68 12.06 -11.72
CA GLN A 147 -9.04 11.35 -10.49
C GLN A 147 -8.73 12.15 -9.21
N LYS A 148 -8.05 13.31 -9.31
CA LYS A 148 -7.59 14.13 -8.18
C LYS A 148 -6.82 13.31 -7.13
N SER A 149 -6.07 12.28 -7.55
CA SER A 149 -5.42 11.31 -6.68
C SER A 149 -3.91 11.29 -6.85
N LYS A 150 -3.16 11.03 -5.75
CA LYS A 150 -1.70 10.89 -5.77
C LYS A 150 -1.25 9.71 -6.66
N PRO A 151 -0.02 9.74 -7.23
CA PRO A 151 0.44 8.78 -8.23
C PRO A 151 0.77 7.43 -7.58
N ALA A 152 -0.20 6.53 -7.52
CA ALA A 152 0.05 5.12 -7.25
C ALA A 152 -0.96 4.28 -8.04
N LEU A 153 -0.59 3.91 -9.27
CA LEU A 153 -1.32 2.92 -10.06
C LEU A 153 -1.13 1.55 -9.37
N CYS A 154 -1.92 1.29 -8.34
CA CYS A 154 -1.85 0.04 -7.59
C CYS A 154 -2.54 -1.07 -8.41
N THR A 155 -1.90 -2.23 -8.54
CA THR A 155 -2.44 -3.43 -9.24
C THR A 155 -3.73 -3.99 -8.64
N SER A 156 -4.24 -3.42 -7.55
CA SER A 156 -5.57 -3.72 -6.99
C SER A 156 -6.70 -2.85 -7.56
N GLN A 157 -6.39 -1.85 -8.39
CA GLN A 157 -7.35 -0.87 -8.91
C GLN A 157 -7.68 -1.03 -10.40
N VAL A 158 -6.98 -1.91 -11.13
CA VAL A 158 -7.29 -2.18 -12.54
C VAL A 158 -8.41 -3.20 -12.64
N ARG A 159 -9.46 -2.86 -13.39
CA ARG A 159 -10.62 -3.72 -13.66
C ARG A 159 -10.81 -3.84 -15.16
N VAL A 160 -10.96 -5.07 -15.65
CA VAL A 160 -11.26 -5.36 -17.06
C VAL A 160 -12.71 -5.80 -17.16
N ILE A 161 -13.44 -5.20 -18.11
CA ILE A 161 -14.83 -5.57 -18.40
C ILE A 161 -14.79 -6.74 -19.37
N ARG A 162 -15.23 -7.91 -18.92
CA ARG A 162 -15.12 -9.19 -19.64
C ARG A 162 -15.72 -9.12 -21.05
N GLU A 163 -16.90 -8.53 -21.17
CA GLU A 163 -17.66 -8.39 -22.41
C GLU A 163 -17.08 -7.30 -23.34
N CYS A 164 -16.17 -6.47 -22.83
CA CYS A 164 -15.44 -5.47 -23.59
C CYS A 164 -14.00 -5.91 -23.91
N MET A 165 -13.66 -7.19 -23.73
CA MET A 165 -12.36 -7.75 -24.11
C MET A 165 -12.53 -8.79 -25.20
N ALA A 166 -11.67 -8.72 -26.22
CA ALA A 166 -11.70 -9.66 -27.34
C ALA A 166 -10.29 -10.11 -27.72
N ALA A 167 -10.20 -11.31 -28.29
CA ALA A 167 -8.97 -11.89 -28.80
C ALA A 167 -9.25 -12.72 -30.06
N THR A 168 -8.20 -13.06 -30.80
CA THR A 168 -8.32 -13.86 -32.03
C THR A 168 -8.70 -15.33 -31.80
N SER A 169 -8.72 -15.79 -30.54
CA SER A 169 -9.26 -17.10 -30.17
C SER A 169 -9.79 -17.10 -28.73
N PRO A 170 -10.79 -17.96 -28.40
CA PRO A 170 -11.31 -18.08 -27.04
C PRO A 170 -10.25 -18.50 -26.00
N SER A 171 -9.29 -19.34 -26.39
CA SER A 171 -8.20 -19.77 -25.50
C SER A 171 -7.31 -18.60 -25.09
N LEU A 172 -7.02 -17.67 -26.00
CA LEU A 172 -6.22 -16.49 -25.70
C LEU A 172 -6.96 -15.54 -24.75
N SER A 173 -8.28 -15.38 -24.91
CA SER A 173 -9.09 -14.59 -23.96
C SER A 173 -9.04 -15.20 -22.56
N GLN A 174 -9.19 -16.53 -22.45
CA GLN A 174 -9.16 -17.22 -21.16
C GLN A 174 -7.79 -17.12 -20.48
N ASP A 175 -6.71 -17.32 -21.23
CA ASP A 175 -5.34 -17.16 -20.74
C ASP A 175 -5.07 -15.71 -20.30
N ALA A 176 -5.60 -14.73 -21.02
CA ALA A 176 -5.49 -13.32 -20.67
C ALA A 176 -6.23 -13.01 -19.35
N PHE A 177 -7.47 -13.49 -19.19
CA PHE A 177 -8.23 -13.32 -17.94
C PHE A 177 -7.48 -13.90 -16.73
N GLN A 178 -6.96 -15.13 -16.85
CA GLN A 178 -6.19 -15.76 -15.78
C GLN A 178 -4.92 -14.97 -15.43
N LYS A 179 -4.22 -14.43 -16.43
CA LYS A 179 -3.05 -13.57 -16.21
C LYS A 179 -3.44 -12.26 -15.53
N ILE A 180 -4.54 -11.64 -15.93
CA ILE A 180 -5.08 -10.42 -15.31
C ILE A 180 -5.39 -10.66 -13.84
N GLU A 181 -6.17 -11.69 -13.53
CA GLU A 181 -6.57 -12.02 -12.15
C GLU A 181 -5.37 -12.42 -11.28
N ARG A 182 -4.37 -13.08 -11.87
CA ARG A 182 -3.15 -13.48 -11.16
C ARG A 182 -2.21 -12.31 -10.88
N CYS A 183 -2.10 -11.36 -11.81
CA CYS A 183 -0.97 -10.42 -11.84
C CYS A 183 -1.35 -8.94 -11.83
N TYR A 184 -2.50 -8.56 -12.39
CA TYR A 184 -2.77 -7.17 -12.77
C TYR A 184 -4.02 -6.55 -12.16
N GLY A 185 -5.08 -7.32 -11.87
CA GLY A 185 -6.36 -6.76 -11.45
C GLY A 185 -7.50 -7.76 -11.37
N GLN A 186 -8.72 -7.30 -11.60
CA GLN A 186 -9.94 -8.12 -11.59
C GLN A 186 -10.61 -8.13 -12.96
N VAL A 187 -11.26 -9.24 -13.31
CA VAL A 187 -12.13 -9.35 -14.48
C VAL A 187 -13.59 -9.34 -14.02
N LEU A 188 -14.36 -8.35 -14.46
CA LEU A 188 -15.73 -8.12 -14.05
C LEU A 188 -16.69 -8.25 -15.23
N GLY A 189 -17.91 -8.73 -14.98
CA GLY A 189 -18.98 -8.61 -15.97
C GLY A 189 -19.53 -7.19 -16.04
N ILE A 190 -20.10 -6.81 -17.17
CA ILE A 190 -20.67 -5.47 -17.40
C ILE A 190 -21.77 -5.14 -16.37
N ASP A 191 -22.53 -6.14 -15.92
CA ASP A 191 -23.56 -6.01 -14.86
C ASP A 191 -22.98 -5.54 -13.52
N ALA A 192 -21.73 -5.91 -13.22
CA ALA A 192 -21.05 -5.45 -12.02
C ALA A 192 -20.76 -3.94 -12.06
N ILE A 193 -20.69 -3.33 -13.25
CA ILE A 193 -20.58 -1.87 -13.43
C ILE A 193 -21.89 -1.21 -12.99
N PHE A 194 -23.06 -1.76 -13.34
CA PHE A 194 -24.36 -1.23 -12.93
C PHE A 194 -24.55 -1.26 -11.41
N SER A 195 -24.06 -2.32 -10.74
CA SER A 195 -24.08 -2.43 -9.28
C SER A 195 -23.15 -1.43 -8.59
N THR A 196 -21.99 -1.12 -9.20
CA THR A 196 -21.08 -0.07 -8.68
C THR A 196 -21.54 1.35 -9.00
N ALA A 197 -22.31 1.53 -10.07
CA ALA A 197 -22.92 2.80 -10.50
C ALA A 197 -24.14 3.19 -9.65
N ALA A 198 -25.00 2.24 -9.28
CA ALA A 198 -26.16 2.51 -8.41
C ALA A 198 -25.76 2.97 -6.99
N ALA A 199 -24.55 2.63 -6.53
CA ALA A 199 -23.99 3.08 -5.25
C ALA A 199 -23.40 4.52 -5.28
N SER A 200 -23.49 5.23 -6.41
CA SER A 200 -22.90 6.58 -6.58
C SER A 200 -23.88 7.73 -6.28
N ALA A 201 -25.14 7.47 -5.93
CA ALA A 201 -26.05 8.49 -5.46
C ALA A 201 -25.96 8.62 -3.93
N ALA A 202 -25.00 9.45 -3.48
CA ALA A 202 -24.78 9.84 -2.09
C ALA A 202 -24.64 8.68 -1.10
N GLU A 203 -23.43 8.12 -0.98
CA GLU A 203 -23.02 7.42 0.24
C GLU A 203 -21.80 8.09 0.87
N PRO A 204 -21.77 8.23 2.22
CA PRO A 204 -20.53 8.53 2.93
C PRO A 204 -19.50 7.46 2.55
N ALA A 205 -18.22 7.79 2.55
CA ALA A 205 -17.15 6.86 2.21
C ALA A 205 -17.24 5.59 3.09
N ASP A 206 -17.94 4.56 2.61
CA ASP A 206 -18.15 3.36 3.42
C ASP A 206 -16.82 2.60 3.43
N PRO A 207 -16.23 2.44 4.62
CA PRO A 207 -14.84 2.07 4.72
C PRO A 207 -14.69 0.55 4.62
N HIS A 208 -13.93 0.10 3.63
CA HIS A 208 -13.74 -1.32 3.41
C HIS A 208 -12.51 -1.83 4.17
N ARG A 209 -12.72 -2.81 5.07
CA ARG A 209 -11.67 -3.48 5.85
C ARG A 209 -10.48 -3.87 4.96
N THR A 210 -9.30 -3.37 5.28
CA THR A 210 -8.08 -3.55 4.49
C THR A 210 -6.98 -4.21 5.32
N LEU A 211 -6.46 -5.32 4.82
CA LEU A 211 -5.34 -6.05 5.40
C LEU A 211 -4.06 -5.77 4.63
N CYS A 212 -3.11 -5.06 5.25
CA CYS A 212 -1.74 -4.93 4.76
C CYS A 212 -0.90 -6.11 5.26
N TRP A 213 -0.39 -6.95 4.35
CA TRP A 213 0.20 -8.25 4.70
C TRP A 213 1.46 -8.58 3.90
N VAL A 214 2.23 -9.55 4.38
CA VAL A 214 3.45 -10.04 3.71
C VAL A 214 3.33 -11.55 3.43
N SER A 215 3.81 -11.98 2.26
CA SER A 215 3.83 -13.39 1.90
C SER A 215 4.76 -14.20 2.79
N GLY A 216 4.32 -15.35 3.27
CA GLY A 216 5.09 -16.22 4.18
C GLY A 216 5.18 -15.69 5.62
N SER A 217 4.51 -14.58 5.95
CA SER A 217 4.45 -14.06 7.31
C SER A 217 3.45 -14.86 8.14
N ILE A 218 3.94 -15.55 9.17
CA ILE A 218 3.10 -16.24 10.17
C ILE A 218 2.06 -15.27 10.78
N PRO A 219 2.42 -14.04 11.21
CA PRO A 219 1.44 -13.04 11.66
C PRO A 219 0.33 -12.77 10.65
N SER A 220 0.69 -12.54 9.37
CA SER A 220 -0.28 -12.28 8.30
C SER A 220 -1.23 -13.45 8.10
N TRP A 221 -0.70 -14.68 8.17
CA TRP A 221 -1.50 -15.88 7.96
C TRP A 221 -2.51 -16.12 9.07
N ARG A 222 -2.15 -15.85 10.34
CA ARG A 222 -3.09 -15.92 11.48
C ARG A 222 -4.35 -15.08 11.23
N VAL A 223 -4.16 -13.84 10.80
CA VAL A 223 -5.28 -12.91 10.57
C VAL A 223 -6.10 -13.30 9.34
N MET A 224 -5.45 -13.73 8.26
CA MET A 224 -6.17 -14.26 7.11
C MET A 224 -7.04 -15.47 7.44
N LEU A 225 -6.54 -16.40 8.28
CA LEU A 225 -7.31 -17.54 8.76
C LEU A 225 -8.52 -17.12 9.57
N CYS A 226 -8.36 -16.14 10.47
CA CYS A 226 -9.45 -15.60 11.28
C CYS A 226 -10.53 -14.92 10.44
N LEU A 227 -10.14 -14.03 9.53
CA LEU A 227 -11.08 -13.33 8.65
C LEU A 227 -11.82 -14.33 7.72
N ALA A 228 -11.12 -15.35 7.21
CA ALA A 228 -11.73 -16.39 6.38
C ALA A 228 -12.69 -17.28 7.19
N SER A 229 -12.32 -17.68 8.41
CA SER A 229 -13.18 -18.42 9.35
C SER A 229 -14.47 -17.66 9.66
N GLY A 230 -14.35 -16.36 9.91
CA GLY A 230 -15.48 -15.46 10.18
C GLY A 230 -16.28 -15.04 8.94
N LYS A 231 -15.89 -15.47 7.72
CA LYS A 231 -16.47 -15.04 6.44
C LYS A 231 -16.55 -13.51 6.29
N LEU A 232 -15.61 -12.78 6.89
CA LEU A 232 -15.55 -11.33 6.83
C LEU A 232 -14.98 -10.89 5.48
N ALA A 233 -15.61 -9.91 4.84
CA ALA A 233 -15.10 -9.32 3.62
C ALA A 233 -13.95 -8.36 3.94
N TYR A 234 -12.86 -8.43 3.16
CA TYR A 234 -11.72 -7.53 3.29
C TYR A 234 -10.90 -7.47 2.00
N THR A 235 -10.22 -6.34 1.80
CA THR A 235 -9.24 -6.15 0.74
C THR A 235 -7.84 -6.49 1.23
N ARG A 236 -7.03 -7.11 0.36
CA ARG A 236 -5.65 -7.50 0.66
C ARG A 236 -4.67 -6.57 -0.03
N ARG A 237 -3.93 -5.77 0.74
CA ARG A 237 -2.78 -5.01 0.27
C ARG A 237 -1.50 -5.77 0.60
N ARG A 238 -0.85 -6.37 -0.41
CA ARG A 238 0.44 -7.03 -0.19
C ARG A 238 1.53 -5.97 -0.05
N LEU A 239 2.39 -6.13 0.95
CA LEU A 239 3.62 -5.36 1.14
C LEU A 239 4.84 -6.17 0.73
N HIS A 240 5.85 -5.50 0.19
CA HIS A 240 7.13 -6.10 -0.18
C HIS A 240 8.23 -5.68 0.80
N VAL A 241 8.68 -6.64 1.63
CA VAL A 241 9.69 -6.40 2.70
C VAL A 241 11.09 -6.88 2.35
N VAL A 242 11.24 -7.51 1.17
CA VAL A 242 12.52 -7.97 0.62
C VAL A 242 13.11 -6.97 -0.40
N SER A 243 12.36 -5.94 -0.78
CA SER A 243 12.84 -4.84 -1.63
C SER A 243 13.63 -3.81 -0.82
N THR A 244 14.49 -3.05 -1.51
CA THR A 244 15.18 -1.90 -0.96
C THR A 244 14.72 -0.63 -1.70
N PRO A 245 14.10 0.34 -1.01
CA PRO A 245 13.71 0.32 0.41
C PRO A 245 12.55 -0.65 0.69
N LYS A 246 12.45 -1.12 1.92
CA LYS A 246 11.32 -1.96 2.37
C LYS A 246 10.06 -1.11 2.36
N GLU A 247 8.96 -1.59 1.78
CA GLU A 247 7.70 -0.82 1.76
C GLU A 247 7.18 -0.52 3.17
N THR A 248 7.45 -1.41 4.13
CA THR A 248 7.09 -1.16 5.54
C THR A 248 7.87 0.00 6.16
N ARG A 249 8.95 0.48 5.52
CA ARG A 249 9.71 1.67 5.94
C ARG A 249 9.39 2.92 5.13
N SER A 250 8.44 2.85 4.21
CA SER A 250 7.95 4.05 3.51
C SER A 250 7.29 5.00 4.51
N ALA A 251 7.41 6.31 4.28
CA ALA A 251 6.77 7.33 5.12
C ALA A 251 5.25 7.12 5.19
N GLU A 252 4.64 6.67 4.09
CA GLU A 252 3.22 6.38 3.98
C GLU A 252 2.80 5.21 4.88
N PHE A 253 3.60 4.14 4.95
CA PHE A 253 3.30 3.00 5.81
C PHE A 253 3.61 3.31 7.27
N ALA A 254 4.69 4.05 7.54
CA ALA A 254 5.04 4.50 8.89
C ALA A 254 3.95 5.40 9.51
N ALA A 255 3.21 6.15 8.70
CA ALA A 255 2.07 6.93 9.16
C ALA A 255 0.92 6.07 9.69
N ILE A 256 0.82 4.81 9.25
CA ILE A 256 -0.24 3.87 9.65
C ILE A 256 0.27 2.91 10.73
N ASN A 257 1.46 2.34 10.53
CA ASN A 257 2.17 1.55 11.52
C ASN A 257 3.57 2.15 11.73
N PRO A 258 3.73 3.00 12.77
CA PRO A 258 5.01 3.65 13.06
C PRO A 258 6.15 2.69 13.33
N ARG A 259 5.86 1.46 13.79
CA ARG A 259 6.86 0.41 14.02
C ARG A 259 7.37 -0.24 12.74
N CYS A 260 6.81 0.13 11.58
CA CYS A 260 7.27 -0.34 10.27
C CYS A 260 7.27 -1.88 10.15
N LYS A 261 6.32 -2.54 10.83
CA LYS A 261 6.15 -4.01 10.86
C LYS A 261 4.91 -4.44 10.07
N THR A 262 4.91 -5.69 9.63
CA THR A 262 3.71 -6.36 9.10
C THR A 262 3.10 -7.20 10.22
N LEU A 263 1.78 -7.32 10.32
CA LEU A 263 0.73 -6.84 9.42
C LEU A 263 0.03 -5.57 9.93
N VAL A 264 -0.91 -5.04 9.15
CA VAL A 264 -1.84 -3.99 9.59
C VAL A 264 -3.24 -4.34 9.12
N LEU A 265 -4.21 -4.38 10.02
CA LEU A 265 -5.63 -4.35 9.70
C LEU A 265 -6.14 -2.93 9.88
N ILE A 266 -6.70 -2.36 8.82
CA ILE A 266 -7.51 -1.15 8.88
C ILE A 266 -8.95 -1.64 8.80
N ASP A 267 -9.73 -1.50 9.85
CA ASP A 267 -11.12 -1.95 9.85
C ASP A 267 -12.04 -0.95 9.15
N GLU A 268 -13.33 -1.29 9.08
CA GLU A 268 -14.36 -0.45 8.51
C GLU A 268 -14.33 0.91 9.23
N ASP A 269 -14.52 1.03 10.54
CA ASP A 269 -14.49 2.35 11.20
C ASP A 269 -13.17 3.17 11.12
N GLY A 270 -12.14 2.69 10.42
CA GLY A 270 -10.85 3.33 10.25
C GLY A 270 -9.85 2.96 11.35
N THR A 271 -10.26 2.10 12.29
CA THR A 271 -9.38 1.60 13.35
C THR A 271 -8.22 0.83 12.76
N VAL A 272 -7.02 1.19 13.19
CA VAL A 272 -5.77 0.55 12.76
C VAL A 272 -5.27 -0.37 13.86
N VAL A 273 -5.15 -1.66 13.53
CA VAL A 273 -4.67 -2.71 14.43
C VAL A 273 -3.44 -3.36 13.80
N ILE A 274 -2.30 -3.40 14.52
CA ILE A 274 -0.98 -3.72 13.93
C ILE A 274 -0.31 -4.99 14.49
N GLU A 275 -0.97 -5.69 15.42
CA GLU A 275 -0.46 -6.91 16.05
C GLU A 275 -1.37 -8.10 15.76
N SER A 276 -0.79 -9.20 15.25
CA SER A 276 -1.59 -10.34 14.79
C SER A 276 -2.52 -10.91 15.86
N MET A 277 -2.06 -11.02 17.11
CA MET A 277 -2.89 -11.53 18.21
C MET A 277 -4.00 -10.56 18.56
N ALA A 278 -3.72 -9.26 18.60
CA ALA A 278 -4.73 -8.24 18.84
C ALA A 278 -5.82 -8.22 17.78
N ILE A 279 -5.43 -8.44 16.52
CA ILE A 279 -6.36 -8.50 15.39
C ILE A 279 -7.28 -9.71 15.50
N LEU A 280 -6.80 -10.85 16.01
CA LEU A 280 -7.65 -12.05 16.20
C LEU A 280 -8.80 -11.80 17.18
N TYR A 281 -8.59 -10.93 18.17
CA TYR A 281 -9.58 -10.60 19.19
C TYR A 281 -10.24 -9.23 18.97
N TYR A 282 -9.81 -8.50 17.94
CA TYR A 282 -10.22 -7.12 17.65
C TYR A 282 -10.14 -6.20 18.89
N GLU A 283 -9.07 -6.34 19.67
CA GLU A 283 -8.99 -5.76 21.01
C GLU A 283 -7.73 -4.89 21.13
N THR A 284 -7.92 -3.57 21.26
CA THR A 284 -6.83 -2.61 21.48
C THR A 284 -6.04 -2.93 22.74
N THR A 285 -6.68 -3.45 23.79
CA THR A 285 -6.02 -3.96 25.01
C THR A 285 -4.96 -4.99 24.65
N LEU A 286 -5.30 -5.99 23.84
CA LEU A 286 -4.37 -7.05 23.47
C LEU A 286 -3.26 -6.53 22.55
N GLN A 287 -3.53 -5.53 21.70
CA GLN A 287 -2.49 -4.86 20.92
C GLN A 287 -1.46 -4.20 21.82
N ARG A 288 -1.94 -3.37 22.75
CA ARG A 288 -1.06 -2.61 23.64
C ARG A 288 -0.30 -3.54 24.59
N PHE A 289 -0.93 -4.60 25.07
CA PHE A 289 -0.25 -5.66 25.83
C PHE A 289 0.92 -6.27 25.04
N HIS A 290 0.72 -6.59 23.76
CA HIS A 290 1.81 -7.12 22.93
C HIS A 290 2.88 -6.07 22.61
N GLU A 291 2.47 -4.82 22.46
CA GLU A 291 3.40 -3.74 22.15
C GLU A 291 4.30 -3.35 23.33
N SER A 292 3.88 -3.56 24.58
CA SER A 292 4.73 -3.25 25.76
C SER A 292 6.02 -4.07 25.76
N GLU A 293 6.00 -5.27 25.19
CA GLU A 293 7.22 -6.07 24.98
C GLU A 293 8.23 -5.36 24.07
N ASN A 294 7.79 -4.55 23.10
CA ASN A 294 8.74 -3.76 22.31
C ASN A 294 9.50 -2.78 23.20
N LEU A 295 8.82 -2.11 24.15
CA LEU A 295 9.47 -1.21 25.10
C LEU A 295 10.50 -1.96 25.95
N HIS A 296 10.13 -3.12 26.50
CA HIS A 296 11.05 -3.95 27.27
C HIS A 296 12.31 -4.32 26.49
N ASN A 297 12.14 -4.80 25.26
CA ASN A 297 13.25 -5.21 24.40
C ASN A 297 14.17 -4.04 24.00
N VAL A 298 13.65 -2.82 23.83
CA VAL A 298 14.50 -1.68 23.40
C VAL A 298 15.33 -1.08 24.52
N PHE A 299 14.88 -1.16 25.78
CA PHE A 299 15.64 -0.61 26.90
C PHE A 299 16.64 -1.59 27.52
N GLU A 300 16.59 -2.88 27.19
CA GLU A 300 17.44 -3.93 27.81
C GLU A 300 18.92 -3.55 27.82
N ASP A 301 19.44 -3.02 26.71
CA ASP A 301 20.85 -2.63 26.57
C ASP A 301 21.25 -1.42 27.44
N ILE A 302 20.30 -0.66 27.99
CA ILE A 302 20.60 0.36 29.02
C ILE A 302 21.17 -0.28 30.28
N GLU A 303 20.78 -1.53 30.58
CA GLU A 303 21.25 -2.25 31.77
C GLU A 303 22.74 -2.61 31.70
N LEU A 304 23.37 -2.53 30.53
CA LEU A 304 24.82 -2.70 30.41
C LEU A 304 25.59 -1.74 31.33
N LEU A 305 25.03 -0.57 31.68
CA LEU A 305 25.59 0.37 32.66
C LEU A 305 25.76 -0.22 34.08
N CYS A 306 25.07 -1.31 34.40
CA CYS A 306 25.25 -2.04 35.65
C CYS A 306 26.53 -2.88 35.67
N LEU A 307 27.12 -3.18 34.51
CA LEU A 307 28.27 -4.07 34.35
C LEU A 307 29.59 -3.30 34.24
N PRO A 308 30.72 -3.80 34.76
CA PRO A 308 32.01 -3.10 34.67
C PRO A 308 32.49 -2.77 33.25
N ARG A 309 32.08 -3.60 32.27
CA ARG A 309 32.47 -3.50 30.85
C ARG A 309 31.67 -2.48 30.03
N TRP A 310 30.76 -1.72 30.65
CA TRP A 310 29.97 -0.70 29.94
C TRP A 310 30.83 0.34 29.23
N LYS A 311 32.05 0.60 29.72
CA LYS A 311 33.00 1.57 29.16
C LYS A 311 33.57 1.16 27.80
N GLU A 312 33.45 -0.10 27.41
CA GLU A 312 33.87 -0.58 26.09
C GLU A 312 33.05 0.12 25.00
N THR A 313 33.72 0.54 23.91
CA THR A 313 33.10 1.34 22.84
C THR A 313 31.83 0.69 22.28
N SER A 314 31.86 -0.61 22.02
CA SER A 314 30.72 -1.38 21.51
C SER A 314 29.52 -1.38 22.47
N ASN A 315 29.76 -1.41 23.78
CA ASN A 315 28.69 -1.35 24.77
C ASN A 315 28.15 0.09 24.91
N ARG A 316 29.00 1.11 24.82
CA ARG A 316 28.57 2.52 24.83
C ARG A 316 27.65 2.84 23.66
N GLU A 317 28.00 2.39 22.45
CA GLU A 317 27.17 2.56 21.26
C GLU A 317 25.81 1.90 21.44
N ARG A 318 25.78 0.63 21.90
CA ARG A 318 24.54 -0.09 22.22
C ARG A 318 23.68 0.62 23.25
N ILE A 319 24.27 1.14 24.33
CA ILE A 319 23.54 1.90 25.37
C ILE A 319 22.92 3.16 24.77
N VAL A 320 23.65 3.91 23.94
CA VAL A 320 23.14 5.13 23.31
C VAL A 320 22.03 4.82 22.31
N ASP A 321 22.17 3.74 21.54
CA ASP A 321 21.13 3.30 20.61
C ASP A 321 19.89 2.80 21.35
N ALA A 322 20.06 2.04 22.43
CA ALA A 322 18.98 1.61 23.31
C ALA A 322 18.24 2.80 23.92
N TYR A 323 18.95 3.82 24.39
CA TYR A 323 18.34 5.07 24.86
C TYR A 323 17.51 5.77 23.77
N ARG A 324 18.08 5.98 22.58
CA ARG A 324 17.36 6.59 21.46
C ARG A 324 16.12 5.80 21.06
N ASN A 325 16.24 4.47 20.99
CA ASN A 325 15.13 3.57 20.65
C ASN A 325 14.07 3.56 21.76
N THR A 326 14.46 3.66 23.03
CA THR A 326 13.54 3.79 24.17
C THR A 326 12.73 5.06 24.08
N LEU A 327 13.36 6.21 23.82
CA LEU A 327 12.65 7.48 23.62
C LEU A 327 11.72 7.43 22.40
N ALA A 328 12.18 6.85 21.29
CA ALA A 328 11.36 6.68 20.11
C ALA A 328 10.12 5.80 20.37
N GLU A 329 10.27 4.72 21.15
CA GLU A 329 9.16 3.86 21.53
C GLU A 329 8.19 4.60 22.47
N LEU A 330 8.69 5.29 23.50
CA LEU A 330 7.89 6.10 24.42
C LEU A 330 7.08 7.19 23.70
N ALA A 331 7.60 7.77 22.62
CA ALA A 331 6.86 8.73 21.81
C ALA A 331 5.57 8.15 21.20
N PHE A 332 5.51 6.83 20.92
CA PHE A 332 4.27 6.20 20.47
C PHE A 332 3.24 6.09 21.60
N TRP A 333 3.70 5.75 22.81
CA TRP A 333 2.84 5.65 23.99
C TRP A 333 2.31 7.03 24.43
N GLU A 334 3.16 8.05 24.37
CA GLU A 334 2.76 9.46 24.50
C GLU A 334 1.63 9.79 23.52
N GLY A 335 1.76 9.35 22.26
CA GLY A 335 0.73 9.49 21.24
C GLY A 335 -0.61 8.84 21.61
N TYR A 336 -0.59 7.62 22.16
CA TYR A 336 -1.82 6.93 22.59
C TYR A 336 -2.54 7.65 23.73
N LEU A 337 -1.78 8.27 24.63
CA LEU A 337 -2.30 8.98 25.80
C LEU A 337 -2.81 10.39 25.49
N LYS A 338 -2.55 10.94 24.30
CA LYS A 338 -3.16 12.22 23.87
C LYS A 338 -4.68 12.15 23.76
N THR A 339 -5.23 10.96 23.48
CA THR A 339 -6.66 10.75 23.26
C THR A 339 -7.31 9.83 24.30
N ASN A 340 -6.51 9.20 25.17
CA ASN A 340 -6.95 8.17 26.09
C ASN A 340 -6.47 8.44 27.52
N GLU A 341 -7.19 7.94 28.50
CA GLU A 341 -6.82 8.06 29.92
C GLU A 341 -5.82 6.97 30.34
N PHE A 342 -5.90 5.80 29.71
CA PHE A 342 -5.08 4.61 29.88
C PHE A 342 -4.58 4.14 28.51
N VAL A 343 -3.57 3.28 28.44
CA VAL A 343 -2.84 3.04 27.17
C VAL A 343 -3.69 2.39 26.08
N ALA A 344 -4.80 1.74 26.46
CA ALA A 344 -5.75 1.10 25.55
C ALA A 344 -7.14 1.77 25.50
N GLY A 345 -7.39 2.84 26.26
CA GLY A 345 -8.71 3.49 26.29
C GLY A 345 -8.96 4.34 27.54
N LYS A 346 -10.24 4.47 27.92
CA LYS A 346 -10.65 5.27 29.10
C LYS A 346 -10.64 4.49 30.42
N VAL A 347 -10.42 3.17 30.36
CA VAL A 347 -10.50 2.28 31.53
C VAL A 347 -9.19 1.49 31.64
N PHE A 348 -8.68 1.37 32.87
CA PHE A 348 -7.52 0.56 33.18
C PHE A 348 -7.73 -0.90 32.77
N SER A 349 -6.71 -1.50 32.15
CA SER A 349 -6.82 -2.79 31.46
C SER A 349 -5.54 -3.63 31.60
N LEU A 350 -5.55 -4.84 31.05
CA LEU A 350 -4.36 -5.70 31.00
C LEU A 350 -3.19 -5.05 30.23
N ALA A 351 -3.48 -4.13 29.31
CA ALA A 351 -2.43 -3.39 28.61
C ALA A 351 -1.63 -2.50 29.57
N ASP A 352 -2.31 -1.87 30.52
CA ASP A 352 -1.70 -1.02 31.54
C ASP A 352 -0.89 -1.87 32.52
N CYS A 353 -1.41 -3.05 32.90
CA CYS A 353 -0.67 -4.04 33.70
C CYS A 353 0.65 -4.48 33.05
N ALA A 354 0.73 -4.50 31.72
CA ALA A 354 1.95 -4.88 30.98
C ALA A 354 2.88 -3.69 30.73
N PHE A 355 2.33 -2.53 30.39
CA PHE A 355 3.10 -1.34 30.07
C PHE A 355 3.64 -0.60 31.30
N TYR A 356 2.79 -0.38 32.32
CA TYR A 356 3.16 0.44 33.48
C TYR A 356 4.43 -0.03 34.21
N PRO A 357 4.66 -1.33 34.45
CA PRO A 357 5.89 -1.78 35.09
C PRO A 357 7.16 -1.41 34.32
N CYS A 358 7.10 -1.42 32.98
CA CYS A 358 8.21 -1.00 32.12
C CYS A 358 8.49 0.50 32.29
N LEU A 359 7.44 1.34 32.21
CA LEU A 359 7.57 2.79 32.39
C LEU A 359 8.09 3.14 33.79
N ALA A 360 7.49 2.54 34.82
CA ALA A 360 7.87 2.77 36.22
C ALA A 360 9.31 2.35 36.49
N TYR A 361 9.77 1.25 35.90
CA TYR A 361 11.18 0.86 35.96
C TYR A 361 12.10 1.94 35.37
N LEU A 362 11.78 2.47 34.19
CA LEU A 362 12.59 3.51 33.54
C LEU A 362 12.65 4.79 34.39
N VAL A 363 11.50 5.23 34.92
CA VAL A 363 11.40 6.38 35.84
C VAL A 363 12.22 6.13 37.11
N HIS A 364 12.11 4.94 37.70
CA HIS A 364 12.92 4.53 38.85
C HIS A 364 14.43 4.50 38.54
N ARG A 365 14.83 4.19 37.30
CA ARG A 365 16.21 4.29 36.82
C ARG A 365 16.66 5.69 36.45
N GLY A 366 15.80 6.70 36.63
CA GLY A 366 16.10 8.11 36.48
C GLY A 366 15.71 8.73 35.15
N LEU A 367 14.87 8.07 34.34
CA LEU A 367 14.28 8.70 33.16
C LEU A 367 13.44 9.90 33.61
N ASP A 368 13.80 11.08 33.09
CA ASP A 368 13.10 12.33 33.40
C ASP A 368 12.08 12.62 32.29
N LEU A 369 10.80 12.35 32.58
CA LEU A 369 9.72 12.53 31.61
C LEU A 369 9.47 14.00 31.25
N ASP A 370 9.77 14.94 32.15
CA ASP A 370 9.65 16.38 31.84
C ASP A 370 10.77 16.81 30.89
N LYS A 371 12.00 16.37 31.17
CA LYS A 371 13.17 16.67 30.32
C LYS A 371 13.02 16.13 28.90
N GLU A 372 12.42 14.95 28.74
CA GLU A 372 12.18 14.31 27.43
C GLU A 372 10.85 14.74 26.77
N GLU A 373 10.15 15.71 27.35
CA GLU A 373 8.88 16.29 26.83
C GLU A 373 7.70 15.29 26.75
N PHE A 374 7.65 14.30 27.64
CA PHE A 374 6.60 13.27 27.71
C PHE A 374 5.53 13.57 28.78
N GLY A 375 4.80 14.67 28.58
CA GLY A 375 3.81 15.17 29.56
C GLY A 375 2.59 14.26 29.75
N MET A 376 2.12 13.58 28.69
CA MET A 376 0.97 12.65 28.81
C MET A 376 1.38 11.38 29.54
N LEU A 377 2.57 10.84 29.25
CA LEU A 377 3.14 9.70 29.99
C LEU A 377 3.37 10.03 31.46
N LYS A 378 3.82 11.25 31.78
CA LYS A 378 3.95 11.69 33.17
C LYS A 378 2.60 11.69 33.89
N THR A 379 1.59 12.30 33.29
CA THR A 379 0.23 12.32 33.84
C THR A 379 -0.33 10.90 34.02
N TYR A 380 -0.07 10.01 33.07
CA TYR A 380 -0.44 8.59 33.16
C TYR A 380 0.32 7.86 34.26
N TYR A 381 1.64 8.09 34.39
CA TYR A 381 2.48 7.49 35.42
C TYR A 381 1.97 7.85 36.82
N GLU A 382 1.78 9.14 37.09
CA GLU A 382 1.27 9.65 38.36
C GLU A 382 -0.11 9.06 38.68
N ARG A 383 -1.01 8.98 37.69
CA ARG A 383 -2.33 8.37 37.85
C ARG A 383 -2.24 6.90 38.26
N VAL A 384 -1.43 6.09 37.56
CA VAL A 384 -1.35 4.66 37.83
C VAL A 384 -0.59 4.38 39.13
N GLU A 385 0.39 5.20 39.49
CA GLU A 385 1.15 5.10 40.74
C GLU A 385 0.26 5.22 41.98
N GLU A 386 -0.78 6.05 41.93
CA GLU A 386 -1.76 6.22 43.01
C GLU A 386 -2.81 5.09 43.08
N MET A 387 -2.85 4.19 42.10
CA MET A 387 -3.84 3.09 42.10
C MET A 387 -3.48 2.02 43.13
N SER A 388 -4.50 1.51 43.84
CA SER A 388 -4.31 0.47 44.87
C SER A 388 -3.59 -0.77 44.34
N CYS A 389 -3.90 -1.20 43.12
CA CYS A 389 -3.25 -2.36 42.50
C CYS A 389 -1.76 -2.13 42.21
N ALA A 390 -1.35 -0.92 41.85
CA ALA A 390 0.05 -0.58 41.64
C ALA A 390 0.81 -0.55 42.97
N ILE A 391 0.23 0.09 43.99
CA ILE A 391 0.78 0.15 45.35
C ILE A 391 0.96 -1.27 45.93
N GLU A 392 -0.04 -2.15 45.79
CA GLU A 392 0.02 -3.54 46.25
C GLU A 392 1.07 -4.38 45.50
N ALA A 393 1.30 -4.09 44.21
CA ALA A 393 2.26 -4.82 43.39
C ALA A 393 3.73 -4.39 43.60
N LEU A 394 3.98 -3.27 44.30
CA LEU A 394 5.33 -2.78 44.54
C LEU A 394 6.17 -3.80 45.32
N SER A 395 7.37 -4.07 44.81
CA SER A 395 8.28 -5.02 45.46
C SER A 395 8.87 -4.45 46.75
N VAL A 396 9.17 -5.33 47.70
CA VAL A 396 9.74 -4.94 49.00
C VAL A 396 11.06 -4.19 48.77
N LYS A 397 11.16 -2.95 49.29
CA LYS A 397 12.28 -2.00 49.11
C LYS A 397 12.36 -1.30 47.74
N TYR A 398 11.31 -1.31 46.91
CA TYR A 398 11.31 -0.54 45.65
C TYR A 398 11.54 0.97 45.85
N GLU A 399 11.30 1.46 47.07
CA GLU A 399 11.50 2.84 47.51
C GLU A 399 12.99 3.17 47.74
N THR A 400 13.86 2.16 47.79
CA THR A 400 15.31 2.40 47.80
C THR A 400 15.78 2.78 46.41
N VAL A 401 16.20 4.04 46.25
CA VAL A 401 16.69 4.59 44.98
C VAL A 401 17.88 3.75 44.49
N GLY A 402 17.67 3.00 43.42
CA GLY A 402 18.70 2.21 42.76
C GLY A 402 19.74 3.10 42.05
N LYS A 403 20.63 2.48 41.27
CA LYS A 403 21.53 3.25 40.37
C LYS A 403 20.69 4.07 39.39
N ASN A 404 20.93 5.38 39.33
CA ASN A 404 20.38 6.25 38.30
C ASN A 404 21.17 6.03 37.00
N LEU A 405 20.59 5.24 36.09
CA LEU A 405 21.21 4.89 34.81
C LEU A 405 21.09 6.04 33.82
N PHE A 406 19.96 6.75 33.81
CA PHE A 406 19.70 7.82 32.86
C PHE A 406 20.60 9.05 33.06
N LEU A 407 21.00 9.36 34.31
CA LEU A 407 22.02 10.36 34.58
C LEU A 407 23.32 10.05 33.80
N ARG A 408 23.75 8.78 33.81
CA ARG A 408 24.93 8.34 33.05
C ARG A 408 24.69 8.34 31.55
N ILE A 409 23.51 7.96 31.09
CA ILE A 409 23.15 8.01 29.67
C ILE A 409 23.23 9.46 29.17
N TYR A 410 22.72 10.44 29.93
CA TYR A 410 22.78 11.85 29.57
C TYR A 410 24.21 12.39 29.48
N GLU A 411 25.11 11.94 30.37
CA GLU A 411 26.54 12.24 30.28
C GLU A 411 27.16 11.65 28.99
N ILE A 412 26.82 10.40 28.65
CA ILE A 412 27.38 9.70 27.48
C ILE A 412 26.83 10.26 26.17
N ALA A 413 25.52 10.55 26.11
CA ALA A 413 24.82 11.01 24.90
C ALA A 413 25.01 12.51 24.65
N GLY A 414 25.16 13.32 25.71
CA GLY A 414 25.42 14.76 25.61
C GLY A 414 26.88 15.13 25.27
N GLY A 415 27.79 14.16 25.25
CA GLY A 415 29.22 14.36 24.99
C GLY A 415 29.64 14.06 23.54
N SER A 416 29.59 15.05 22.65
CA SER A 416 30.51 15.13 21.49
C SER A 416 30.69 16.56 21.01
N SER A 417 31.61 17.28 21.67
CA SER A 417 32.54 18.27 21.09
C SER A 417 33.40 18.86 22.20
N LYS A 418 34.43 18.11 22.63
CA LYS A 418 35.69 18.62 23.21
C LYS A 418 36.58 17.44 23.58
N GLU A 419 37.26 16.89 22.58
CA GLU A 419 38.73 16.86 22.44
C GLU A 419 39.10 16.13 21.14
#